data_AF-A0A5J4R3Q4-F1
#
_entry.id   AF-A0A5J4R3Q4-F1
#
_cell.length_a   1.000
_cell.length_b   1.000
_cell.length_c   1.000
_cell.angle_alpha   90.00
_cell.angle_beta   90.00
_cell.angle_gamma   90.00
#
_symmetry.space_group_name_H-M   'P 1'
#
loop_
_entity.id
_entity.type
_entity.pdbx_description
1 polymer ?
#
loop_
_entity_poly.entity_id
_entity_poly.type
_entity_poly.pdbx_seq_one_letter_code
_entity_poly.pdbx_strand_id
1 'polypeptide(L)' 'MDTDLQSKFASLLPHLYEPTARLYLGSEALSLGLGGKQKVSRLAGVSRVRTDKGIEALISPA' A
#
# COMPACT_ATOMS: atom_id res chain seq x y z
N MET A 1 9.18 -14.26 -1.32
CA MET A 1 9.15 -13.13 -0.35
C MET A 1 8.71 -11.82 -1.00
N ASP A 2 9.42 -11.25 -1.99
CA ASP A 2 8.89 -10.06 -2.71
C ASP A 2 7.77 -10.43 -3.71
N THR A 3 7.89 -11.59 -4.34
CA THR A 3 6.94 -12.11 -5.33
C THR A 3 5.55 -12.37 -4.75
N ASP A 4 5.46 -12.79 -3.49
CA ASP A 4 4.19 -13.12 -2.84
C ASP A 4 3.37 -11.85 -2.56
N LEU A 5 4.03 -10.80 -2.06
CA LEU A 5 3.39 -9.52 -1.82
C LEU A 5 3.01 -8.81 -3.13
N GLN A 6 3.86 -8.90 -4.15
CA GLN A 6 3.54 -8.39 -5.48
C GLN A 6 2.33 -9.11 -6.09
N SER A 7 2.27 -10.44 -5.97
CA SER A 7 1.13 -11.23 -6.44
C SER A 7 -0.16 -10.87 -5.71
N LYS A 8 -0.08 -10.62 -4.39
CA LYS A 8 -1.19 -10.14 -3.57
C LYS A 8 -1.71 -8.77 -4.03
N PHE A 9 -0.82 -7.84 -4.38
CA PHE A 9 -1.23 -6.55 -4.93
C PHE A 9 -1.90 -6.69 -6.30
N ALA A 10 -1.32 -7.50 -7.18
CA ALA A 10 -1.88 -7.74 -8.51
C ALA A 10 -3.28 -8.37 -8.45
N SER A 11 -3.54 -9.24 -7.47
CA SER A 11 -4.86 -9.88 -7.31
C SER A 11 -5.88 -9.00 -6.62
N LEU A 12 -5.51 -8.21 -5.60
CA LEU A 12 -6.47 -7.43 -4.82
C LEU A 12 -6.77 -6.05 -5.39
N LEU A 13 -5.76 -5.30 -5.82
CA LEU A 13 -5.93 -3.89 -6.19
C LEU A 13 -6.98 -3.62 -7.28
N PRO A 14 -7.14 -4.46 -8.33
CA PRO A 14 -8.17 -4.25 -9.34
C PRO A 14 -9.61 -4.29 -8.80
N HIS A 15 -9.81 -4.89 -7.63
CA HIS A 15 -11.13 -5.05 -7.01
C HIS A 15 -11.40 -4.06 -5.89
N LEU A 16 -10.43 -3.20 -5.55
CA LEU A 16 -10.56 -2.21 -4.51
C LEU A 16 -10.87 -0.83 -5.09
N TYR A 17 -11.85 -0.16 -4.49
CA TYR A 17 -12.03 1.27 -4.70
C TYR A 17 -10.80 2.05 -4.24
N GLU A 18 -10.55 3.21 -4.85
CA GLU A 18 -9.35 4.00 -4.58
C GLU A 18 -9.12 4.26 -3.07
N PRO A 19 -10.13 4.68 -2.27
CA PRO A 19 -9.94 4.92 -0.84
C PRO A 19 -9.53 3.67 -0.05
N THR A 20 -10.13 2.52 -0.35
CA THR A 20 -9.79 1.25 0.30
C THR A 20 -8.42 0.74 -0.15
N ALA A 21 -8.11 0.89 -1.44
CA ALA A 21 -6.83 0.51 -2.01
C ALA A 21 -5.67 1.30 -1.39
N ARG A 22 -5.80 2.62 -1.21
CA ARG A 22 -4.74 3.41 -0.56
C ARG A 22 -4.57 3.03 0.91
N LEU A 23 -5.65 2.79 1.66
CA LEU A 23 -5.57 2.31 3.06
C LEU A 23 -4.86 0.96 3.13
N TYR A 24 -5.19 0.04 2.23
CA TYR A 24 -4.54 -1.27 2.16
C TYR A 24 -3.03 -1.16 1.87
N LEU A 25 -2.65 -0.32 0.90
CA LEU A 25 -1.23 -0.04 0.61
C LEU A 25 -0.52 0.61 1.81
N GLY A 26 -1.20 1.52 2.50
CA GLY A 26 -0.68 2.17 3.70
C GLY A 26 -0.47 1.18 4.84
N SER A 27 -1.40 0.25 5.07
CA SER A 27 -1.29 -0.77 6.11
C SER A 27 -0.11 -1.70 5.84
N GLU A 28 0.08 -2.15 4.60
CA GLU A 28 1.21 -3.01 4.23
C GLU A 28 2.54 -2.25 4.39
N ALA A 29 2.56 -0.96 4.07
CA ALA A 29 3.75 -0.13 4.25
C ALA A 29 4.11 0.06 5.73
N LEU A 30 3.12 0.24 6.61
CA LEU A 30 3.31 0.31 8.06
C LEU A 30 3.79 -1.04 8.63
N SER A 31 3.19 -2.15 8.20
CA SER A 31 3.58 -3.49 8.64
C SER A 31 5.01 -3.87 8.28
N LEU A 32 5.52 -3.34 7.15
CA LEU A 32 6.91 -3.56 6.72
C LEU A 32 7.94 -2.67 7.45
N GLY A 33 7.50 -1.61 8.13
CA GLY A 33 8.38 -0.70 8.86
C GLY A 33 9.28 0.15 7.95
N LEU A 34 10.56 0.28 8.31
CA LEU A 34 11.51 1.14 7.60
C LEU A 34 11.66 0.70 6.13
N GLY A 35 11.46 1.65 5.21
CA GLY A 35 11.49 1.37 3.77
C GLY A 35 10.22 0.74 3.21
N GLY A 36 9.22 0.42 4.05
CA GLY A 36 7.94 -0.16 3.65
C GLY A 36 7.23 0.65 2.57
N LYS A 37 7.19 1.99 2.69
CA LYS A 37 6.63 2.88 1.65
C LYS A 37 7.25 2.67 0.27
N GLN A 38 8.59 2.63 0.20
CA GLN A 38 9.31 2.47 -1.07
C GLN A 38 9.10 1.07 -1.64
N LYS A 39 9.07 0.05 -0.77
CA LYS A 39 8.85 -1.35 -1.15
C LYS A 39 7.43 -1.57 -1.69
N VAL A 40 6.41 -1.10 -0.98
CA VAL A 40 5.00 -1.20 -1.41
C VAL A 40 4.76 -0.47 -2.71
N SER A 41 5.20 0.79 -2.83
CA SER A 41 5.05 1.57 -4.06
C SER A 41 5.67 0.85 -5.27
N ARG A 42 6.86 0.27 -5.11
CA ARG A 42 7.53 -0.52 -6.15
C ARG A 42 6.75 -1.79 -6.51
N LEU A 43 6.38 -2.60 -5.53
CA LEU A 43 5.75 -3.91 -5.77
C LEU A 43 4.30 -3.77 -6.28
N ALA A 44 3.57 -2.75 -5.82
CA ALA A 44 2.20 -2.48 -6.25
C ALA A 44 2.11 -1.71 -7.58
N GLY A 45 3.23 -1.15 -8.09
CA GLY A 45 3.23 -0.36 -9.32
C GLY A 45 2.47 0.97 -9.18
N VAL A 46 2.49 1.59 -8.00
CA VAL A 46 1.76 2.84 -7.69
C VAL A 46 2.70 3.95 -7.25
N SER A 47 2.24 5.20 -7.33
CA SER A 47 3.02 6.34 -6.84
C SER A 47 3.23 6.27 -5.32
N ARG A 48 4.39 6.74 -4.85
CA ARG A 48 4.67 6.86 -3.40
C ARG A 48 3.63 7.71 -2.68
N VAL A 49 3.12 8.74 -3.36
CA VAL A 49 2.09 9.65 -2.82
C VAL A 49 0.81 8.88 -2.48
N ARG A 50 0.41 7.90 -3.29
CA ARG A 50 -0.79 7.09 -3.01
C ARG A 50 -0.62 6.27 -1.72
N THR A 51 0.55 5.66 -1.53
CA THR A 51 0.89 4.93 -0.29
C THR A 51 0.96 5.88 0.91
N ASP A 52 1.55 7.07 0.73
CA ASP A 52 1.68 8.11 1.77
C ASP A 52 0.30 8.57 2.29
N LYS A 53 -0.62 8.89 1.38
CA LYS A 53 -2.01 9.26 1.72
C LYS A 53 -2.75 8.13 2.45
N GLY A 54 -2.43 6.88 2.12
CA GLY A 54 -2.94 5.71 2.83
C GLY A 54 -2.44 5.66 4.28
N ILE A 55 -1.13 5.88 4.48
CA ILE A 55 -0.53 5.96 5.82
C ILE A 55 -1.15 7.10 6.62
N GLU A 56 -1.20 8.31 6.03
CA GLU A 56 -1.78 9.50 6.66
C GLU A 56 -3.21 9.26 7.13
N ALA A 57 -4.06 8.66 6.27
CA ALA A 57 -5.43 8.35 6.62
C ALA A 57 -5.58 7.29 7.73
N LEU A 58 -4.59 6.41 7.92
CA LEU A 58 -4.58 5.40 8.98
C LEU A 58 -4.10 5.96 10.32
N ILE A 59 -3.12 6.87 10.31
CA ILE A 59 -2.54 7.46 11.52
C ILE A 59 -3.35 8.65 12.03
N SER A 60 -4.11 9.32 11.15
CA SER A 60 -4.99 10.44 11.45
C SER A 60 -6.43 10.10 11.02
N PRO A 61 -7.12 9.20 11.73
CA PRO A 61 -8.51 8.88 11.44
C PRO A 61 -9.41 10.10 11.66
N ALA A 62 -10.41 10.25 10.79
CA ALA A 62 -11.43 11.31 10.86
C ALA A 62 -12.39 11.13 12.04
#